data_AF-A0A423V451-F1
#
_entry.id   AF-A0A423V451-F1
#
_cell.length_a   1.000
_cell.length_b   1.000
_cell.length_c   1.000
_cell.angle_alpha   90.00
_cell.angle_beta   90.00
_cell.angle_gamma   90.00
#
_symmetry.space_group_name_H-M   'P 1'
#
loop_
_entity.id
_entity.type
_entity.pdbx_description
1 polymer ?
#
loop_
_entity_poly.entity_id
_entity_poly.type
_entity_poly.pdbx_seq_one_letter_code
_entity_poly.pdbx_strand_id
1 'polypeptide(L)'
;MTTSPSSPVADDSPVGDAPPRDQGLSSRAAAVLVFGSSAAVLVVEIVALRLLAPYLGLTLETSTMVIGIALTAIALGSWLGGRIADQVDPLRLIAPALGVSGVVVALTPLLLRTTAEWSPALLLLVASATLLVPGALLSAVTPFVTKLRLTSLAETGTVVGRLSGVGTFGAIVGTVLTGFVLVTRLPVSSILIGLGTLLVLGGALVGWQARRWRRATAVALATVVAGTLATGFAPGGCDAETRYHCARVVADPERDSGRTLVLDGLRHSYVDVEDPAYLKFAYVRAFASVVDTVFPEGAPLTAHHIGGGGLTFPRYLAAARPGTRSLVSEIDPGVVRIDRDRLGLGPAATTGIDVRVEDGRLGLRRLAAGSHDLVVGDAFGGVSAPWHLTTSQALKDVRRALDADGLYVTNLIDHGRLAFARAEVATLAATFPHVALLGKPADIGLDPTASSIGGNMVVVASARPLDAPAVQEAMDARDVGWRIATGDTLTAWTGNARVLTDDHAPVDQLLQPHPVPAAR
;
A
#
# COMPACT_ATOMS: atom_id res chain seq x y z
N MET A 1 -16.34 -100.01 -24.07
CA MET A 1 -15.13 -99.24 -23.72
C MET A 1 -15.57 -97.98 -23.00
N THR A 2 -15.59 -97.98 -21.67
CA THR A 2 -15.66 -96.76 -20.86
C THR A 2 -15.02 -97.10 -19.51
N THR A 3 -13.93 -96.42 -19.21
CA THR A 3 -13.05 -96.60 -18.07
C THR A 3 -13.53 -95.76 -16.88
N SER A 4 -13.32 -96.26 -15.66
CA SER A 4 -13.18 -95.50 -14.40
C SER A 4 -11.78 -95.83 -13.87
N PRO A 5 -11.06 -94.96 -13.11
CA PRO A 5 -11.45 -94.61 -11.73
C PRO A 5 -10.98 -93.25 -11.12
N SER A 6 -11.64 -92.88 -10.00
CA SER A 6 -11.14 -92.25 -8.73
C SER A 6 -10.40 -90.89 -8.65
N SER A 7 -11.09 -89.89 -8.04
CA SER A 7 -10.71 -88.87 -6.99
C SER A 7 -9.46 -87.96 -7.15
N PRO A 8 -9.34 -86.76 -6.50
CA PRO A 8 -9.96 -86.32 -5.22
C PRO A 8 -10.55 -84.89 -5.15
N VAL A 9 -11.22 -84.64 -4.02
CA VAL A 9 -11.68 -83.36 -3.47
C VAL A 9 -10.49 -82.38 -3.35
N ALA A 10 -10.65 -81.17 -3.89
CA ALA A 10 -9.68 -80.08 -3.74
C ALA A 10 -10.14 -79.12 -2.63
N ASP A 11 -9.20 -78.90 -1.70
CA ASP A 11 -9.21 -78.02 -0.55
C ASP A 11 -9.70 -76.59 -0.84
N ASP A 12 -10.66 -76.14 -0.05
CA ASP A 12 -10.93 -74.72 0.18
C ASP A 12 -9.79 -74.14 1.03
N SER A 13 -8.81 -73.52 0.36
CA SER A 13 -7.83 -72.66 1.03
C SER A 13 -8.39 -71.23 1.11
N PRO A 14 -8.45 -70.60 2.30
CA PRO A 14 -8.94 -69.24 2.41
C PRO A 14 -7.94 -68.31 1.71
N VAL A 15 -8.46 -67.50 0.79
CA VAL A 15 -7.76 -66.34 0.23
C VAL A 15 -7.32 -65.49 1.43
N GLY A 16 -6.02 -65.50 1.71
CA GLY A 16 -5.45 -64.67 2.75
C GLY A 16 -5.77 -63.21 2.44
N ASP A 17 -6.54 -62.59 3.33
CA ASP A 17 -6.68 -61.14 3.43
C ASP A 17 -5.29 -60.54 3.56
N ALA A 18 -4.73 -60.08 2.44
CA ALA A 18 -3.63 -59.14 2.48
C ALA A 18 -4.19 -57.84 3.09
N PRO A 19 -3.63 -57.35 4.20
CA PRO A 19 -4.10 -56.10 4.78
C PRO A 19 -3.98 -54.98 3.72
N PRO A 20 -4.95 -54.07 3.62
CA PRO A 20 -4.87 -52.97 2.67
C PRO A 20 -3.59 -52.19 2.98
N ARG A 21 -2.71 -52.08 1.98
CA ARG A 21 -1.49 -51.29 2.11
C ARG A 21 -1.89 -49.85 2.45
N ASP A 22 -1.54 -49.40 3.65
CA ASP A 22 -1.57 -48.00 4.10
C ASP A 22 -0.70 -47.11 3.19
N GLN A 23 -1.21 -46.78 1.99
CA GLN A 23 -0.64 -45.81 1.06
C GLN A 23 -1.44 -44.50 1.03
N GLY A 24 -2.26 -44.26 2.05
CA GLY A 24 -3.00 -43.02 2.22
C GLY A 24 -2.17 -41.94 2.94
N LEU A 25 -2.31 -40.69 2.48
CA LEU A 25 -1.75 -39.53 3.18
C LEU A 25 -2.34 -39.46 4.61
N SER A 26 -1.50 -39.38 5.65
CA SER A 26 -1.98 -39.40 7.06
C SER A 26 -2.94 -38.24 7.36
N SER A 27 -3.87 -38.42 8.30
CA SER A 27 -4.85 -37.37 8.65
C SER A 27 -4.19 -36.07 9.10
N ARG A 28 -3.02 -36.17 9.76
CA ARG A 28 -2.23 -35.00 10.18
C ARG A 28 -1.57 -34.33 8.98
N ALA A 29 -0.98 -35.09 8.06
CA ALA A 29 -0.39 -34.54 6.84
C ALA A 29 -1.45 -33.86 5.96
N ALA A 30 -2.63 -34.45 5.83
CA ALA A 30 -3.77 -33.86 5.12
C ALA A 30 -4.15 -32.50 5.71
N ALA A 31 -4.29 -32.42 7.04
CA ALA A 31 -4.63 -31.18 7.72
C ALA A 31 -3.53 -30.12 7.55
N VAL A 32 -2.25 -30.48 7.69
CA VAL A 32 -1.11 -29.55 7.52
C VAL A 32 -1.03 -29.00 6.10
N LEU A 33 -1.22 -29.85 5.09
CA LEU A 33 -1.20 -29.41 3.69
C LEU A 33 -2.32 -28.43 3.39
N VAL A 34 -3.57 -28.77 3.76
CA VAL A 34 -4.73 -27.91 3.53
C VAL A 34 -4.64 -26.61 4.32
N PHE A 35 -4.25 -26.68 5.59
CA PHE A 35 -4.01 -25.49 6.43
C PHE A 35 -2.95 -24.58 5.80
N GLY A 36 -1.80 -25.15 5.43
CA GLY A 36 -0.65 -24.41 4.91
C GLY A 36 -0.92 -23.80 3.52
N SER A 37 -1.56 -24.55 2.61
CA SER A 37 -1.90 -24.05 1.29
C SER A 37 -2.94 -22.94 1.36
N SER A 38 -3.98 -23.09 2.18
CA SER A 38 -4.99 -22.04 2.39
C SER A 38 -4.39 -20.81 3.05
N ALA A 39 -3.55 -20.96 4.08
CA ALA A 39 -2.84 -19.83 4.68
C ALA A 39 -1.96 -19.09 3.65
N ALA A 40 -1.22 -19.83 2.83
CA ALA A 40 -0.33 -19.26 1.82
C ALA A 40 -1.06 -18.44 0.76
N VAL A 41 -2.24 -18.87 0.29
CA VAL A 41 -3.06 -18.09 -0.67
C VAL A 41 -3.37 -16.70 -0.10
N LEU A 42 -3.84 -16.64 1.14
CA LEU A 42 -4.21 -15.38 1.78
C LEU A 42 -2.99 -14.52 2.12
N VAL A 43 -1.84 -15.12 2.46
CA VAL A 43 -0.57 -14.38 2.63
C VAL A 43 -0.17 -13.70 1.32
N VAL A 44 -0.21 -14.43 0.20
CA VAL A 44 0.13 -13.85 -1.12
C VAL A 44 -0.81 -12.72 -1.49
N GLU A 45 -2.12 -12.88 -1.28
CA GLU A 45 -3.13 -11.85 -1.55
C GLU A 45 -2.86 -10.54 -0.79
N ILE A 46 -2.69 -10.61 0.54
CA ILE A 46 -2.49 -9.43 1.38
C ILE A 46 -1.18 -8.72 1.04
N VAL A 47 -0.13 -9.49 0.78
CA VAL A 47 1.19 -8.94 0.46
C VAL A 47 1.24 -8.34 -0.94
N ALA A 48 0.48 -8.90 -1.90
CA ALA A 48 0.38 -8.36 -3.26
C ALA A 48 -0.16 -6.93 -3.29
N LEU A 49 -1.16 -6.59 -2.44
CA LEU A 49 -1.67 -5.21 -2.32
C LEU A 49 -0.56 -4.21 -2.02
N ARG A 50 0.31 -4.55 -1.06
CA ARG A 50 1.42 -3.68 -0.66
C ARG A 50 2.53 -3.61 -1.70
N LEU A 51 2.81 -4.71 -2.37
CA LEU A 51 3.82 -4.74 -3.43
C LEU A 51 3.39 -3.92 -4.66
N LEU A 52 2.07 -3.81 -4.91
CA LEU A 52 1.50 -3.03 -6.01
C LEU A 52 1.26 -1.57 -5.67
N ALA A 53 1.22 -1.21 -4.37
CA ALA A 53 1.00 0.16 -3.90
C ALA A 53 1.90 1.21 -4.57
N PRO A 54 3.23 0.98 -4.76
CA PRO A 54 4.10 1.97 -5.41
C PRO A 54 3.81 2.22 -6.89
N TYR A 55 3.03 1.36 -7.53
CA TYR A 55 2.77 1.43 -8.96
C TYR A 55 1.34 1.82 -9.29
N LEU A 56 0.38 1.36 -8.49
CA LEU A 56 -1.05 1.54 -8.74
C LEU A 56 -1.73 2.39 -7.66
N GLY A 57 -1.04 2.70 -6.56
CA GLY A 57 -1.64 3.30 -5.38
C GLY A 57 -2.49 2.33 -4.55
N LEU A 58 -2.78 2.72 -3.30
CA LEU A 58 -3.71 2.03 -2.41
C LEU A 58 -5.09 2.70 -2.53
N THR A 59 -5.94 2.21 -3.43
CA THR A 59 -7.32 2.68 -3.59
C THR A 59 -8.31 1.55 -3.34
N LEU A 60 -9.59 1.88 -3.16
CA LEU A 60 -10.66 0.88 -3.12
C LEU A 60 -10.72 0.06 -4.41
N GLU A 61 -10.43 0.66 -5.57
CA GLU A 61 -10.43 -0.02 -6.86
C GLU A 61 -9.30 -1.04 -6.96
N THR A 62 -8.06 -0.65 -6.59
CA THR A 62 -6.91 -1.57 -6.62
C THR A 62 -7.09 -2.71 -5.61
N SER A 63 -7.63 -2.39 -4.43
CA SER A 63 -7.94 -3.39 -3.40
C SER A 63 -9.00 -4.39 -3.87
N THR A 64 -10.09 -3.90 -4.46
CA THR A 64 -11.17 -4.74 -4.98
C THR A 64 -10.70 -5.61 -6.14
N MET A 65 -9.84 -5.08 -7.03
CA MET A 65 -9.26 -5.82 -8.14
C MET A 65 -8.41 -7.00 -7.66
N VAL A 66 -7.53 -6.77 -6.68
CA VAL A 66 -6.66 -7.82 -6.12
C VAL A 66 -7.48 -8.92 -5.44
N ILE A 67 -8.47 -8.54 -4.62
CA ILE A 67 -9.41 -9.51 -4.01
C ILE A 67 -10.14 -10.30 -5.10
N GLY A 68 -10.62 -9.63 -6.15
CA GLY A 68 -11.31 -10.27 -7.27
C GLY A 68 -10.42 -11.31 -7.99
N ILE A 69 -9.16 -10.98 -8.24
CA ILE A 69 -8.19 -11.91 -8.84
C ILE A 69 -7.90 -13.08 -7.91
N ALA A 70 -7.71 -12.83 -6.60
CA ALA A 70 -7.47 -13.88 -5.61
C ALA A 70 -8.65 -14.86 -5.50
N LEU A 71 -9.89 -14.35 -5.42
CA LEU A 71 -11.10 -15.17 -5.42
C LEU A 71 -11.26 -15.96 -6.73
N THR A 72 -10.92 -15.36 -7.87
CA THR A 72 -10.90 -16.05 -9.16
C THR A 72 -9.88 -17.19 -9.15
N ALA A 73 -8.69 -16.96 -8.59
CA ALA A 73 -7.66 -17.99 -8.42
C ALA A 73 -8.18 -19.15 -7.55
N ILE A 74 -8.81 -18.84 -6.43
CA ILE A 74 -9.37 -19.84 -5.50
C ILE A 74 -10.45 -20.68 -6.19
N ALA A 75 -11.39 -20.03 -6.88
CA ALA A 75 -12.48 -20.68 -7.59
C ALA A 75 -11.95 -21.58 -8.71
N LEU A 76 -11.09 -21.05 -9.57
CA LEU A 76 -10.51 -21.78 -10.70
C LEU A 76 -9.65 -22.95 -10.23
N GLY A 77 -8.81 -22.72 -9.21
CA GLY A 77 -7.94 -23.73 -8.63
C GLY A 77 -8.70 -24.88 -7.99
N SER A 78 -9.72 -24.57 -7.19
CA SER A 78 -10.56 -25.59 -6.54
C SER A 78 -11.35 -26.40 -7.56
N TRP A 79 -11.90 -25.74 -8.59
CA TRP A 79 -12.71 -26.38 -9.62
C TRP A 79 -11.89 -27.26 -10.56
N LEU A 80 -10.80 -26.73 -11.12
CA LEU A 80 -9.91 -27.51 -11.98
C LEU A 80 -9.17 -28.58 -11.19
N GLY A 81 -8.73 -28.28 -9.96
CA GLY A 81 -8.11 -29.23 -9.05
C GLY A 81 -9.00 -30.44 -8.79
N GLY A 82 -10.30 -30.22 -8.53
CA GLY A 82 -11.28 -31.31 -8.40
C GLY A 82 -11.36 -32.19 -9.64
N ARG A 83 -11.49 -31.59 -10.83
CA ARG A 83 -11.56 -32.36 -12.09
C ARG A 83 -10.29 -33.14 -12.39
N ILE A 84 -9.13 -32.52 -12.17
CA ILE A 84 -7.83 -33.16 -12.44
C ILE A 84 -7.60 -34.30 -11.43
N ALA A 85 -8.05 -34.15 -10.18
CA ALA A 85 -7.95 -35.19 -9.15
C ALA A 85 -8.66 -36.50 -9.53
N ASP A 86 -9.68 -36.43 -10.39
CA ASP A 86 -10.39 -37.61 -10.89
C ASP A 86 -9.67 -38.30 -12.06
N GLN A 87 -8.80 -37.57 -12.77
CA GLN A 87 -8.11 -38.07 -13.96
C GLN A 87 -6.67 -38.52 -13.67
N VAL A 88 -6.02 -37.86 -12.72
CA VAL A 88 -4.60 -38.05 -12.41
C VAL A 88 -4.44 -38.29 -10.92
N ASP A 89 -3.55 -39.22 -10.57
CA ASP A 89 -3.16 -39.52 -9.18
C ASP A 89 -2.79 -38.24 -8.40
N PRO A 90 -3.61 -37.81 -7.42
CA PRO A 90 -3.43 -36.53 -6.74
C PRO A 90 -2.11 -36.43 -5.97
N LEU A 91 -1.52 -37.54 -5.52
CA LEU A 91 -0.21 -37.55 -4.86
C LEU A 91 0.89 -36.99 -5.76
N ARG A 92 0.75 -37.13 -7.09
CA ARG A 92 1.73 -36.61 -8.07
C ARG A 92 1.57 -35.12 -8.33
N LEU A 93 0.44 -34.53 -7.96
CA LEU A 93 0.08 -33.15 -8.27
C LEU A 93 0.38 -32.19 -7.11
N ILE A 94 0.36 -32.67 -5.87
CA ILE A 94 0.61 -31.83 -4.67
C ILE A 94 2.02 -31.23 -4.70
N ALA A 95 3.06 -32.05 -4.93
CA ALA A 95 4.44 -31.58 -4.95
C ALA A 95 4.72 -30.49 -6.02
N PRO A 96 4.33 -30.67 -7.31
CA PRO A 96 4.52 -29.62 -8.30
C PRO A 96 3.62 -28.40 -8.06
N ALA A 97 2.40 -28.57 -7.54
CA ALA A 97 1.54 -27.43 -7.18
C ALA A 97 2.21 -26.55 -6.12
N LEU A 98 2.74 -27.14 -5.04
CA LEU A 98 3.48 -26.39 -4.01
C LEU A 98 4.79 -25.81 -4.56
N GLY A 99 5.55 -26.59 -5.32
CA GLY A 99 6.86 -26.17 -5.84
C GLY A 99 6.78 -25.03 -6.85
N VAL A 100 5.90 -25.14 -7.85
CA VAL A 100 5.71 -24.09 -8.85
C VAL A 100 5.15 -22.82 -8.21
N SER A 101 4.14 -22.95 -7.33
CA SER A 101 3.65 -21.80 -6.57
C SER A 101 4.76 -21.14 -5.76
N GLY A 102 5.59 -21.92 -5.08
CA GLY A 102 6.69 -21.39 -4.27
C GLY A 102 7.72 -20.62 -5.09
N VAL A 103 8.08 -21.13 -6.29
CA VAL A 103 8.98 -20.43 -7.21
C VAL A 103 8.37 -19.13 -7.72
N VAL A 104 7.11 -19.15 -8.18
CA VAL A 104 6.43 -17.95 -8.68
C VAL A 104 6.30 -16.88 -7.58
N VAL A 105 5.89 -17.29 -6.38
CA VAL A 105 5.78 -16.40 -5.21
C VAL A 105 7.13 -15.79 -4.84
N ALA A 106 8.20 -16.58 -4.79
CA ALA A 106 9.54 -16.06 -4.48
C ALA A 106 10.07 -15.10 -5.56
N LEU A 107 9.73 -15.32 -6.83
CA LEU A 107 10.14 -14.47 -7.95
C LEU A 107 9.26 -13.23 -8.14
N THR A 108 8.09 -13.17 -7.50
CA THR A 108 7.12 -12.08 -7.69
C THR A 108 7.72 -10.68 -7.49
N PRO A 109 8.51 -10.39 -6.44
CA PRO A 109 9.13 -9.07 -6.27
C PRO A 109 10.05 -8.68 -7.43
N LEU A 110 10.85 -9.63 -7.92
CA LEU A 110 11.75 -9.41 -9.05
C LEU A 110 10.95 -9.13 -10.33
N LEU A 111 9.94 -9.97 -10.61
CA LEU A 111 9.11 -9.86 -11.80
C LEU A 111 8.38 -8.51 -11.87
N LEU A 112 7.80 -8.04 -10.75
CA LEU A 112 7.07 -6.78 -10.74
C LEU A 112 8.00 -5.58 -10.87
N ARG A 113 9.15 -5.57 -10.17
CA ARG A 113 10.12 -4.47 -10.24
C ARG A 113 10.70 -4.30 -11.64
N THR A 114 11.14 -5.39 -12.26
CA THR A 114 11.68 -5.34 -13.63
C THR A 114 10.61 -4.97 -14.65
N THR A 115 9.39 -5.51 -14.51
CA THR A 115 8.30 -5.16 -15.43
C THR A 115 7.92 -3.69 -15.32
N ALA A 116 7.86 -3.13 -14.10
CA ALA A 116 7.51 -1.73 -13.89
C ALA A 116 8.50 -0.76 -14.56
N GLU A 117 9.79 -1.08 -14.57
CA GLU A 117 10.81 -0.26 -15.23
C GLU A 117 10.75 -0.36 -16.75
N TRP A 118 10.52 -1.56 -17.29
CA TRP A 118 10.58 -1.82 -18.73
C TRP A 118 9.28 -1.47 -19.46
N SER A 119 8.13 -1.76 -18.85
CA SER A 119 6.83 -1.53 -19.45
C SER A 119 5.71 -1.45 -18.40
N PRO A 120 5.31 -0.23 -18.01
CA PRO A 120 4.16 -0.03 -17.11
C PRO A 120 2.86 -0.70 -17.62
N ALA A 121 2.69 -0.78 -18.95
CA ALA A 121 1.51 -1.41 -19.56
C ALA A 121 1.41 -2.92 -19.28
N LEU A 122 2.54 -3.62 -19.11
CA LEU A 122 2.56 -5.06 -18.81
C LEU A 122 2.45 -5.35 -17.31
N LEU A 123 2.60 -4.34 -16.45
CA LEU A 123 2.65 -4.53 -15.01
C LEU A 123 1.38 -5.19 -14.47
N LEU A 124 0.21 -4.72 -14.89
CA LEU A 124 -1.07 -5.29 -14.46
C LEU A 124 -1.22 -6.75 -14.88
N LEU A 125 -0.72 -7.10 -16.06
CA LEU A 125 -0.77 -8.48 -16.57
C LEU A 125 0.15 -9.40 -15.77
N VAL A 126 1.39 -8.96 -15.49
CA VAL A 126 2.34 -9.72 -14.68
C VAL A 126 1.88 -9.82 -13.22
N ALA A 127 1.33 -8.74 -12.65
CA ALA A 127 0.71 -8.74 -11.33
C ALA A 127 -0.46 -9.73 -11.23
N SER A 128 -1.35 -9.71 -12.22
CA SER A 128 -2.47 -10.66 -12.27
C SER A 128 -1.98 -12.10 -12.38
N ALA A 129 -0.98 -12.38 -13.22
CA ALA A 129 -0.41 -13.71 -13.38
C ALA A 129 0.29 -14.22 -12.12
N THR A 130 1.09 -13.37 -11.46
CA THR A 130 1.81 -13.70 -10.22
C THR A 130 0.89 -13.92 -9.03
N LEU A 131 -0.35 -13.42 -9.05
CA LEU A 131 -1.37 -13.73 -8.06
C LEU A 131 -2.23 -14.96 -8.46
N LEU A 132 -2.71 -14.99 -9.70
CA LEU A 132 -3.64 -16.01 -10.20
C LEU A 132 -3.01 -17.40 -10.23
N VAL A 133 -1.78 -17.53 -10.75
CA VAL A 133 -1.11 -18.83 -10.94
C VAL A 133 -0.85 -19.54 -9.61
N PRO A 134 -0.11 -18.94 -8.64
CA PRO A 134 0.12 -19.62 -7.37
C PRO A 134 -1.16 -19.78 -6.56
N GLY A 135 -2.09 -18.81 -6.61
CA GLY A 135 -3.39 -18.90 -5.95
C GLY A 135 -4.21 -20.11 -6.43
N ALA A 136 -4.27 -20.34 -7.74
CA ALA A 136 -4.99 -21.47 -8.32
C ALA A 136 -4.34 -22.82 -8.00
N LEU A 137 -3.00 -22.90 -8.11
CA LEU A 137 -2.26 -24.13 -7.79
C LEU A 137 -2.36 -24.50 -6.30
N LEU A 138 -2.25 -23.52 -5.39
CA LEU A 138 -2.40 -23.75 -3.95
C LEU A 138 -3.83 -24.13 -3.58
N SER A 139 -4.84 -23.52 -4.22
CA SER A 139 -6.25 -23.84 -3.97
C SER A 139 -6.64 -25.22 -4.50
N ALA A 140 -5.93 -25.75 -5.50
CA ALA A 140 -6.10 -27.12 -5.98
C ALA A 140 -5.62 -28.20 -4.98
N VAL A 141 -4.81 -27.84 -3.97
CA VAL A 141 -4.31 -28.80 -2.96
C VAL A 141 -5.47 -29.40 -2.14
N THR A 142 -6.47 -28.60 -1.78
CA THR A 142 -7.63 -29.08 -0.99
C THR A 142 -8.42 -30.18 -1.69
N PRO A 143 -8.86 -30.04 -2.96
CA PRO A 143 -9.52 -31.14 -3.66
C PRO A 143 -8.60 -32.34 -3.89
N PHE A 144 -7.29 -32.16 -4.11
CA PHE A 144 -6.35 -33.28 -4.18
C PHE A 144 -6.31 -34.09 -2.88
N VAL A 145 -6.15 -33.41 -1.75
CA VAL A 145 -6.13 -34.05 -0.43
C VAL A 145 -7.48 -34.70 -0.11
N THR A 146 -8.59 -34.04 -0.49
CA THR A 146 -9.94 -34.60 -0.32
C THR A 146 -10.07 -35.93 -1.06
N LYS A 147 -9.67 -35.99 -2.34
CA LYS A 147 -9.73 -37.22 -3.13
C LYS A 147 -8.92 -38.36 -2.51
N LEU A 148 -7.75 -38.08 -1.94
CA LEU A 148 -6.90 -39.08 -1.28
C LEU A 148 -7.46 -39.58 0.07
N ARG A 149 -8.38 -38.83 0.68
CA ARG A 149 -8.95 -39.14 2.00
C ARG A 149 -10.35 -39.74 1.93
N LEU A 150 -11.05 -39.59 0.81
CA LEU A 150 -12.35 -40.20 0.58
C LEU A 150 -12.20 -41.69 0.24
N THR A 151 -12.37 -42.55 1.26
CA THR A 151 -12.33 -44.01 1.12
C THR A 151 -13.72 -44.65 1.07
N SER A 152 -14.76 -43.95 1.56
CA SER A 152 -16.14 -44.43 1.62
C SER A 152 -17.13 -43.29 1.39
N LEU A 153 -18.23 -43.60 0.69
CA LEU A 153 -19.33 -42.65 0.46
C LEU A 153 -20.02 -42.24 1.77
N ALA A 154 -20.03 -43.11 2.79
CA ALA A 154 -20.71 -42.88 4.07
C ALA A 154 -20.09 -41.75 4.91
N GLU A 155 -18.78 -41.49 4.75
CA GLU A 155 -18.06 -40.47 5.53
C GLU A 155 -17.72 -39.21 4.71
N THR A 156 -18.26 -39.10 3.49
CA THR A 156 -17.93 -38.02 2.56
C THR A 156 -18.14 -36.64 3.17
N GLY A 157 -19.29 -36.42 3.82
CA GLY A 157 -19.62 -35.13 4.46
C GLY A 157 -18.65 -34.77 5.59
N THR A 158 -18.28 -35.73 6.44
CA THR A 158 -17.37 -35.51 7.57
C THR A 158 -15.96 -35.19 7.11
N VAL A 159 -15.44 -35.91 6.10
CA VAL A 159 -14.09 -35.68 5.56
C VAL A 159 -14.02 -34.33 4.86
N VAL A 160 -14.96 -34.03 3.96
CA VAL A 160 -15.00 -32.77 3.22
C VAL A 160 -15.19 -31.59 4.18
N GLY A 161 -16.13 -31.70 5.13
CA GLY A 161 -16.40 -30.66 6.12
C GLY A 161 -15.19 -30.38 7.02
N ARG A 162 -14.49 -31.42 7.48
CA ARG A 162 -13.28 -31.26 8.30
C ARG A 162 -12.15 -30.59 7.52
N LEU A 163 -11.89 -31.00 6.27
CA LEU A 163 -10.83 -30.40 5.46
C LEU A 163 -11.18 -28.96 5.08
N SER A 164 -12.44 -28.68 4.74
CA SER A 164 -12.91 -27.31 4.50
C SER A 164 -12.72 -26.42 5.74
N GLY A 165 -13.12 -26.88 6.92
CA GLY A 165 -12.92 -26.15 8.17
C GLY A 165 -11.46 -25.89 8.51
N VAL A 166 -10.58 -26.88 8.31
CA VAL A 166 -9.13 -26.71 8.49
C VAL A 166 -8.55 -25.69 7.50
N GLY A 167 -9.00 -25.72 6.24
CA GLY A 167 -8.58 -24.75 5.22
C GLY A 167 -9.01 -23.33 5.56
N THR A 168 -10.28 -23.14 5.95
CA THR A 168 -10.79 -21.83 6.39
C THR A 168 -10.03 -21.33 7.63
N PHE A 169 -9.77 -22.19 8.60
CA PHE A 169 -8.97 -21.81 9.78
C PHE A 169 -7.54 -21.43 9.40
N GLY A 170 -6.91 -22.16 8.47
CA GLY A 170 -5.60 -21.81 7.91
C GLY A 170 -5.59 -20.45 7.22
N ALA A 171 -6.60 -20.17 6.39
CA ALA A 171 -6.78 -18.87 5.75
C ALA A 171 -6.89 -17.74 6.79
N ILE A 172 -7.72 -17.90 7.84
CA ILE A 172 -7.87 -16.91 8.92
C ILE A 172 -6.52 -16.65 9.60
N VAL A 173 -5.80 -17.70 9.99
CA VAL A 173 -4.48 -17.56 10.63
C VAL A 173 -3.49 -16.88 9.69
N GLY A 174 -3.46 -17.27 8.42
CA GLY A 174 -2.64 -16.64 7.38
C GLY A 174 -2.92 -15.15 7.25
N THR A 175 -4.19 -14.76 7.19
CA THR A 175 -4.62 -13.36 7.11
C THR A 175 -4.20 -12.55 8.33
N VAL A 176 -4.52 -13.03 9.54
CA VAL A 176 -4.21 -12.32 10.80
C VAL A 176 -2.70 -12.22 11.02
N LEU A 177 -1.97 -13.33 10.83
CA LEU A 177 -0.52 -13.35 10.99
C LEU A 177 0.15 -12.41 9.98
N THR A 178 -0.31 -12.39 8.73
CA THR A 178 0.27 -11.52 7.71
C THR A 178 0.01 -10.05 8.03
N GLY A 179 -1.25 -9.67 8.23
CA GLY A 179 -1.64 -8.27 8.43
C GLY A 179 -1.10 -7.64 9.71
N PHE A 180 -1.12 -8.38 10.83
CA PHE A 180 -0.73 -7.83 12.14
C PHE A 180 0.71 -8.11 12.54
N VAL A 181 1.34 -9.15 12.00
CA VAL A 181 2.68 -9.58 12.44
C VAL A 181 3.71 -9.46 11.31
N LEU A 182 3.56 -10.21 10.23
CA LEU A 182 4.61 -10.31 9.20
C LEU A 182 4.88 -8.96 8.55
N VAL A 183 3.82 -8.31 8.06
CA VAL A 183 3.91 -7.02 7.37
C VAL A 183 4.44 -5.90 8.26
N THR A 184 4.27 -6.02 9.59
CA THR A 184 4.75 -5.00 10.54
C THR A 184 6.23 -5.18 10.92
N ARG A 185 6.81 -6.36 10.67
CA ARG A 185 8.16 -6.72 11.13
C ARG A 185 9.14 -7.03 10.00
N LEU A 186 8.63 -7.42 8.83
CA LEU A 186 9.43 -7.90 7.72
C LEU A 186 9.07 -7.13 6.44
N PRO A 187 10.06 -6.82 5.59
CA PRO A 187 9.85 -6.36 4.22
C PRO A 187 8.93 -7.30 3.44
N VAL A 188 8.05 -6.77 2.59
CA VAL A 188 7.13 -7.54 1.73
C VAL A 188 7.89 -8.56 0.89
N SER A 189 9.03 -8.16 0.32
CA SER A 189 9.89 -9.06 -0.45
C SER A 189 10.38 -10.25 0.38
N SER A 190 10.75 -10.03 1.64
CA SER A 190 11.20 -11.10 2.53
C SER A 190 10.07 -12.07 2.89
N ILE A 191 8.83 -11.57 3.04
CA ILE A 191 7.66 -12.42 3.28
C ILE A 191 7.41 -13.34 2.08
N LEU A 192 7.43 -12.80 0.86
CA LEU A 192 7.21 -13.58 -0.37
C LEU A 192 8.34 -14.59 -0.62
N ILE A 193 9.59 -14.18 -0.48
CA ILE A 193 10.74 -15.10 -0.63
C ILE A 193 10.69 -16.20 0.42
N GLY A 194 10.42 -15.84 1.69
CA GLY A 194 10.30 -16.80 2.79
C GLY A 194 9.17 -17.80 2.57
N LEU A 195 7.97 -17.31 2.21
CA LEU A 195 6.83 -18.16 1.89
C LEU A 195 7.12 -19.05 0.68
N GLY A 196 7.68 -18.50 -0.39
CA GLY A 196 8.04 -19.25 -1.58
C GLY A 196 9.04 -20.37 -1.28
N THR A 197 10.05 -20.08 -0.44
CA THR A 197 11.01 -21.08 0.04
C THR A 197 10.33 -22.19 0.85
N LEU A 198 9.42 -21.84 1.77
CA LEU A 198 8.67 -22.81 2.56
C LEU A 198 7.78 -23.70 1.68
N LEU A 199 7.13 -23.14 0.66
CA LEU A 199 6.32 -23.88 -0.30
C LEU A 199 7.16 -24.85 -1.14
N VAL A 200 8.33 -24.43 -1.63
CA VAL A 200 9.25 -25.32 -2.36
C VAL A 200 9.77 -26.44 -1.45
N LEU A 201 10.14 -26.14 -0.21
CA LEU A 201 10.56 -27.15 0.77
C LEU A 201 9.43 -28.14 1.09
N GLY A 202 8.20 -27.64 1.25
CA GLY A 202 7.01 -28.47 1.44
C GLY A 202 6.75 -29.40 0.25
N GLY A 203 6.81 -28.87 -0.97
CA GLY A 203 6.72 -29.67 -2.19
C GLY A 203 7.83 -30.71 -2.30
N ALA A 204 9.05 -30.36 -1.91
CA ALA A 204 10.19 -31.27 -1.89
C ALA A 204 10.04 -32.39 -0.87
N LEU A 205 9.54 -32.09 0.33
CA LEU A 205 9.26 -33.08 1.38
C LEU A 205 8.19 -34.08 0.92
N VAL A 206 7.09 -33.60 0.33
CA VAL A 206 6.02 -34.45 -0.22
C VAL A 206 6.56 -35.33 -1.36
N GLY A 207 7.34 -34.76 -2.28
CA GLY A 207 7.97 -35.50 -3.37
C GLY A 207 8.98 -36.56 -2.89
N TRP A 208 9.77 -36.22 -1.86
CA TRP A 208 10.72 -37.14 -1.24
C TRP A 208 10.03 -38.33 -0.58
N GLN A 209 8.95 -38.10 0.18
CA GLN A 209 8.14 -39.15 0.79
C GLN A 209 7.49 -40.07 -0.26
N ALA A 210 7.12 -39.52 -1.41
CA ALA A 210 6.62 -40.28 -2.56
C ALA A 210 7.73 -41.04 -3.34
N ARG A 211 8.99 -41.04 -2.86
CA ARG A 211 10.19 -41.65 -3.47
C ARG A 211 10.42 -41.27 -4.94
N ARG A 212 9.91 -40.11 -5.38
CA ARG A 212 10.03 -39.65 -6.78
C ARG A 212 10.47 -38.19 -6.80
N TRP A 213 11.53 -37.93 -7.57
CA TRP A 213 12.13 -36.63 -7.94
C TRP A 213 13.10 -35.93 -6.95
N ARG A 214 14.38 -36.34 -6.99
CA ARG A 214 15.52 -35.58 -6.40
C ARG A 214 16.07 -34.45 -7.29
N ARG A 215 15.85 -34.49 -8.62
CA ARG A 215 16.40 -33.49 -9.57
C ARG A 215 15.53 -32.23 -9.69
N ALA A 216 14.21 -32.39 -9.82
CA ALA A 216 13.30 -31.24 -9.95
C ALA A 216 13.24 -30.36 -8.69
N THR A 217 13.37 -30.99 -7.51
CA THR A 217 13.46 -30.31 -6.21
C THR A 217 14.74 -29.50 -6.07
N ALA A 218 15.89 -30.04 -6.50
CA ALA A 218 17.16 -29.32 -6.53
C ALA A 218 17.11 -28.12 -7.50
N VAL A 219 16.48 -28.28 -8.67
CA VAL A 219 16.28 -27.18 -9.63
C VAL A 219 15.38 -26.11 -9.03
N ALA A 220 14.22 -26.45 -8.47
CA ALA A 220 13.32 -25.48 -7.84
C ALA A 220 13.99 -24.72 -6.69
N LEU A 221 14.77 -25.40 -5.84
CA LEU A 221 15.54 -24.76 -4.78
C LEU A 221 16.60 -23.81 -5.35
N ALA A 222 17.33 -24.25 -6.38
CA ALA A 222 18.32 -23.42 -7.05
C ALA A 222 17.69 -22.18 -7.70
N THR A 223 16.49 -22.29 -8.28
CA THR A 223 15.76 -21.16 -8.85
C THR A 223 15.30 -20.17 -7.77
N VAL A 224 14.84 -20.66 -6.61
CA VAL A 224 14.51 -19.79 -5.47
C VAL A 224 15.75 -19.09 -4.93
N VAL A 225 16.86 -19.80 -4.77
CA VAL A 225 18.14 -19.21 -4.32
C VAL A 225 18.66 -18.18 -5.32
N ALA A 226 18.66 -18.51 -6.62
CA ALA A 226 19.06 -17.58 -7.68
C ALA A 226 18.14 -16.36 -7.73
N GLY A 227 16.83 -16.55 -7.60
CA GLY A 227 15.84 -15.47 -7.53
C GLY A 227 16.05 -14.57 -6.32
N THR A 228 16.30 -15.16 -5.14
CA THR A 228 16.63 -14.45 -3.90
C THR A 228 17.87 -13.59 -4.09
N LEU A 229 18.96 -14.16 -4.62
CA LEU A 229 20.19 -13.40 -4.90
C LEU A 229 19.95 -12.29 -5.92
N ALA A 230 19.18 -12.56 -6.98
CA ALA A 230 18.85 -11.57 -8.01
C ALA A 230 17.98 -10.43 -7.48
N THR A 231 17.12 -10.64 -6.47
CA THR A 231 16.34 -9.53 -5.86
C THR A 231 17.21 -8.47 -5.19
N GLY A 232 18.41 -8.83 -4.72
CA GLY A 232 19.39 -7.87 -4.19
C GLY A 232 20.03 -6.99 -5.26
N PHE A 233 20.00 -7.42 -6.53
CA PHE A 233 20.51 -6.68 -7.69
C PHE A 233 19.38 -6.10 -8.56
N ALA A 234 18.12 -6.31 -8.17
CA ALA A 234 16.99 -5.79 -8.92
C ALA A 234 16.96 -4.25 -8.84
N PRO A 235 16.91 -3.55 -9.97
CA PRO A 235 16.76 -2.10 -9.98
C PRO A 235 15.41 -1.69 -9.35
N GLY A 236 15.34 -0.45 -8.83
CA GLY A 236 14.16 0.04 -8.11
C GLY A 236 14.04 -0.39 -6.65
N GLY A 237 15.13 -0.84 -6.02
CA GLY A 237 15.16 -1.16 -4.58
C GLY A 237 14.64 -0.01 -3.68
N CYS A 238 13.97 -0.39 -2.60
CA CYS A 238 13.66 0.52 -1.49
C CYS A 238 14.92 0.70 -0.65
N ASP A 239 15.30 1.93 -0.30
CA ASP A 239 16.38 2.17 0.65
C ASP A 239 15.97 1.73 2.07
N ALA A 240 14.69 1.91 2.38
CA ALA A 240 14.06 1.46 3.60
C ALA A 240 12.58 1.15 3.31
N GLU A 241 12.14 -0.05 3.67
CA GLU A 241 10.71 -0.38 3.69
C GLU A 241 10.18 -0.06 5.09
N THR A 242 9.23 0.86 5.17
CA THR A 242 8.60 1.30 6.41
C THR A 242 7.27 0.56 6.61
N ARG A 243 6.55 0.88 7.68
CA ARG A 243 5.23 0.27 7.94
C ARG A 243 4.19 0.67 6.88
N TYR A 244 4.38 1.83 6.26
CA TYR A 244 3.42 2.45 5.34
C TYR A 244 3.95 2.58 3.91
N HIS A 245 5.27 2.70 3.70
CA HIS A 245 5.87 3.10 2.43
C HIS A 245 7.19 2.37 2.08
N CYS A 246 7.48 2.25 0.79
CA CYS A 246 8.82 2.06 0.26
C CYS A 246 9.51 3.43 0.14
N ALA A 247 10.47 3.72 1.03
CA ALA A 247 11.15 5.00 1.08
C ALA A 247 12.53 4.95 0.40
N ARG A 248 12.86 6.03 -0.33
CA ARG A 248 14.16 6.25 -0.97
C ARG A 248 14.59 7.70 -0.83
N VAL A 249 15.88 7.92 -0.58
CA VAL A 249 16.47 9.27 -0.53
C VAL A 249 17.39 9.42 -1.73
N VAL A 250 17.00 10.28 -2.67
CA VAL A 250 17.74 10.51 -3.91
C VAL A 250 18.51 11.82 -3.82
N ALA A 251 19.83 11.77 -4.00
CA ALA A 251 20.65 12.97 -4.08
C ALA A 251 20.36 13.75 -5.37
N ASP A 252 20.32 15.07 -5.27
CA ASP A 252 20.17 15.96 -6.41
C ASP A 252 21.51 16.08 -7.16
N PRO A 253 21.59 15.70 -8.45
CA PRO A 253 22.83 15.81 -9.21
C PRO A 253 23.26 17.27 -9.46
N GLU A 254 22.34 18.23 -9.35
CA GLU A 254 22.60 19.65 -9.58
C GLU A 254 22.88 20.42 -8.28
N ARG A 255 22.70 19.78 -7.11
CA ARG A 255 22.87 20.42 -5.80
C ARG A 255 23.33 19.41 -4.74
N ASP A 256 24.61 19.50 -4.37
CA ASP A 256 25.28 18.51 -3.51
C ASP A 256 24.59 18.27 -2.14
N SER A 257 24.03 19.32 -1.54
CA SER A 257 23.28 19.27 -0.27
C SER A 257 21.78 18.90 -0.44
N GLY A 258 21.30 18.82 -1.68
CA GLY A 258 19.90 18.57 -2.03
C GLY A 258 19.53 17.09 -2.00
N ARG A 259 18.43 16.76 -1.32
CA ARG A 259 17.91 15.40 -1.19
C ARG A 259 16.40 15.38 -1.49
N THR A 260 15.96 14.45 -2.32
CA THR A 260 14.53 14.18 -2.55
C THR A 260 14.10 12.94 -1.78
N LEU A 261 13.09 13.07 -0.92
CA LEU A 261 12.40 11.93 -0.31
C LEU A 261 11.36 11.41 -1.29
N VAL A 262 11.52 10.14 -1.68
CA VAL A 262 10.59 9.41 -2.54
C VAL A 262 9.92 8.33 -1.72
N LEU A 263 8.59 8.37 -1.59
CA LEU A 263 7.80 7.33 -0.93
C LEU A 263 6.91 6.68 -1.99
N ASP A 264 6.94 5.35 -2.09
CA ASP A 264 6.13 4.58 -3.04
C ASP A 264 6.24 5.08 -4.49
N GLY A 265 7.43 5.55 -4.87
CA GLY A 265 7.72 6.06 -6.22
C GLY A 265 7.33 7.53 -6.45
N LEU A 266 6.58 8.15 -5.54
CA LEU A 266 6.20 9.56 -5.62
C LEU A 266 7.23 10.44 -4.92
N ARG A 267 7.47 11.64 -5.46
CA ARG A 267 8.32 12.65 -4.82
C ARG A 267 7.52 13.36 -3.74
N HIS A 268 7.78 13.03 -2.48
CA HIS A 268 7.05 13.59 -1.34
C HIS A 268 7.67 14.89 -0.85
N SER A 269 9.00 14.96 -0.82
CA SER A 269 9.69 16.12 -0.25
C SER A 269 11.04 16.39 -0.92
N TYR A 270 11.46 17.63 -0.87
CA TYR A 270 12.82 18.04 -1.21
C TYR A 270 13.39 18.82 -0.03
N VAL A 271 14.55 18.37 0.44
CA VAL A 271 15.25 18.93 1.59
C VAL A 271 16.65 19.28 1.14
N ASP A 272 17.03 20.53 1.34
CA ASP A 272 18.44 20.89 1.38
C ASP A 272 18.92 20.80 2.84
N VAL A 273 19.93 19.97 3.07
CA VAL A 273 20.43 19.72 4.44
C VAL A 273 21.32 20.83 4.98
N GLU A 274 21.86 21.68 4.11
CA GLU A 274 22.74 22.81 4.47
C GLU A 274 22.02 24.16 4.40
N ASP A 275 21.05 24.30 3.51
CA ASP A 275 20.27 25.53 3.31
C ASP A 275 18.75 25.27 3.49
N PRO A 276 18.24 25.28 4.75
CA PRO A 276 16.82 25.10 5.03
C PRO A 276 15.88 26.12 4.38
N ALA A 277 16.40 27.24 3.89
CA ALA A 277 15.63 28.27 3.22
C ALA A 277 15.38 27.95 1.74
N TYR A 278 16.11 26.99 1.17
CA TYR A 278 15.95 26.58 -0.21
C TYR A 278 14.72 25.68 -0.41
N LEU A 279 13.70 26.23 -1.09
CA LEU A 279 12.43 25.57 -1.33
C LEU A 279 12.27 25.18 -2.81
N LYS A 280 12.56 23.92 -3.16
CA LYS A 280 12.48 23.46 -4.56
C LYS A 280 11.05 23.28 -5.09
N PHE A 281 10.12 22.83 -4.26
CA PHE A 281 8.73 22.60 -4.67
C PHE A 281 7.90 23.87 -4.63
N ALA A 282 7.13 24.11 -5.71
CA ALA A 282 6.32 25.30 -5.88
C ALA A 282 5.26 25.45 -4.77
N TYR A 283 4.60 24.36 -4.35
CA TYR A 283 3.60 24.43 -3.28
C TYR A 283 4.21 24.85 -1.93
N VAL A 284 5.45 24.42 -1.63
CA VAL A 284 6.15 24.82 -0.40
C VAL A 284 6.57 26.29 -0.47
N ARG A 285 6.98 26.77 -1.66
CA ARG A 285 7.18 28.21 -1.88
C ARG A 285 5.89 29.00 -1.69
N ALA A 286 4.76 28.48 -2.17
CA ALA A 286 3.45 29.11 -1.95
C ALA A 286 3.06 29.12 -0.46
N PHE A 287 3.31 28.05 0.30
CA PHE A 287 3.14 28.05 1.76
C PHE A 287 3.96 29.17 2.40
N ALA A 288 5.24 29.29 2.04
CA ALA A 288 6.12 30.32 2.57
C ALA A 288 5.64 31.74 2.20
N SER A 289 5.22 31.97 0.95
CA SER A 289 4.63 33.25 0.52
C SER A 289 3.45 33.65 1.40
N VAL A 290 2.51 32.73 1.65
CA VAL A 290 1.32 33.02 2.48
C VAL A 290 1.72 33.32 3.92
N VAL A 291 2.53 32.45 4.54
CA VAL A 291 2.93 32.59 5.95
C VAL A 291 3.72 33.88 6.16
N ASP A 292 4.61 34.24 5.24
CA ASP A 292 5.42 35.45 5.36
C ASP A 292 4.66 36.74 5.09
N THR A 293 3.57 36.69 4.33
CA THR A 293 2.66 37.83 4.21
C THR A 293 1.79 38.02 5.46
N VAL A 294 1.32 36.93 6.07
CA VAL A 294 0.36 36.99 7.19
C VAL A 294 1.02 37.31 8.52
N PHE A 295 2.21 36.75 8.79
CA PHE A 295 2.89 36.92 10.07
C PHE A 295 4.08 37.86 9.97
N PRO A 296 4.31 38.75 10.96
CA PRO A 296 5.44 39.68 10.96
C PRO A 296 6.77 38.99 10.71
N GLU A 297 7.63 39.61 9.90
CA GLU A 297 8.92 39.04 9.52
C GLU A 297 9.76 38.65 10.74
N GLY A 298 10.36 37.46 10.70
CA GLY A 298 11.21 36.92 11.78
C GLY A 298 10.49 36.56 13.09
N ALA A 299 9.20 36.90 13.25
CA ALA A 299 8.46 36.58 14.47
C ALA A 299 8.28 35.07 14.61
N PRO A 300 8.62 34.48 15.78
CA PRO A 300 8.48 33.05 16.02
C PRO A 300 7.02 32.65 16.10
N LEU A 301 6.71 31.43 15.63
CA LEU A 301 5.36 30.87 15.61
C LEU A 301 5.27 29.61 16.50
N THR A 302 4.05 29.25 16.89
CA THR A 302 3.69 27.94 17.40
C THR A 302 2.89 27.22 16.30
N ALA A 303 3.55 26.27 15.62
CA ALA A 303 3.01 25.60 14.44
C ALA A 303 2.72 24.11 14.70
N HIS A 304 1.61 23.60 14.18
CA HIS A 304 1.33 22.17 14.11
C HIS A 304 1.28 21.70 12.66
N HIS A 305 1.98 20.62 12.34
CA HIS A 305 2.05 20.05 11.00
C HIS A 305 1.41 18.66 11.02
N ILE A 306 0.38 18.47 10.20
CA ILE A 306 -0.32 17.20 9.99
C ILE A 306 0.35 16.54 8.79
N GLY A 307 1.20 15.54 9.04
CA GLY A 307 2.15 15.04 8.05
C GLY A 307 3.32 16.00 7.83
N GLY A 308 4.44 15.47 7.33
CA GLY A 308 5.60 16.30 7.06
C GLY A 308 6.84 15.51 6.65
N GLY A 309 6.72 14.68 5.61
CA GLY A 309 7.87 13.93 5.10
C GLY A 309 9.05 14.86 4.74
N GLY A 310 10.25 14.56 5.22
CA GLY A 310 11.42 15.42 5.03
C GLY A 310 11.45 16.67 5.91
N LEU A 311 10.33 17.05 6.53
CA LEU A 311 10.19 18.20 7.42
C LEU A 311 10.64 19.53 6.78
N THR A 312 10.50 19.68 5.46
CA THR A 312 10.99 20.86 4.72
C THR A 312 10.38 22.16 5.25
N PHE A 313 9.06 22.20 5.44
CA PHE A 313 8.41 23.42 5.90
C PHE A 313 8.69 23.73 7.38
N PRO A 314 8.68 22.76 8.33
CA PRO A 314 9.19 22.98 9.68
C PRO A 314 10.63 23.53 9.72
N ARG A 315 11.53 23.00 8.88
CA ARG A 315 12.93 23.47 8.78
C ARG A 315 13.01 24.90 8.25
N TYR A 316 12.21 25.22 7.24
CA TYR A 316 12.08 26.56 6.71
C TYR A 316 11.65 27.55 7.81
N LEU A 317 10.61 27.22 8.57
CA LEU A 317 10.14 28.07 9.67
C LEU A 317 11.21 28.25 10.76
N ALA A 318 11.93 27.19 11.12
CA ALA A 318 13.01 27.28 12.10
C ALA A 318 14.15 28.22 11.65
N ALA A 319 14.46 28.24 10.35
CA ALA A 319 15.50 29.11 9.79
C ALA A 319 15.03 30.55 9.57
N ALA A 320 13.85 30.74 8.98
CA ALA A 320 13.31 32.07 8.67
C ALA A 320 12.77 32.80 9.92
N ARG A 321 12.36 32.05 10.96
CA ARG A 321 11.72 32.56 12.18
C ARG A 321 12.31 31.89 13.42
N PRO A 322 13.56 32.23 13.82
CA PRO A 322 14.23 31.63 14.96
C PRO A 322 13.39 31.70 16.24
N GLY A 323 13.28 30.59 16.95
CA GLY A 323 12.42 30.45 18.15
C GLY A 323 11.03 29.86 17.86
N THR A 324 10.69 29.60 16.60
CA THR A 324 9.48 28.86 16.22
C THR A 324 9.47 27.46 16.84
N ARG A 325 8.31 27.05 17.37
CA ARG A 325 8.06 25.69 17.86
C ARG A 325 7.14 24.99 16.89
N SER A 326 7.65 23.98 16.19
CA SER A 326 6.88 23.14 15.27
C SER A 326 6.65 21.77 15.90
N LEU A 327 5.39 21.39 16.07
CA LEU A 327 4.99 20.04 16.41
C LEU A 327 4.49 19.33 15.16
N VAL A 328 5.06 18.18 14.82
CA VAL A 328 4.71 17.39 13.64
C VAL A 328 4.07 16.07 14.07
N SER A 329 2.88 15.78 13.56
CA SER A 329 2.21 14.48 13.70
C SER A 329 2.49 13.67 12.42
N GLU A 330 3.41 12.71 12.51
CA GLU A 330 3.79 11.80 11.42
C GLU A 330 3.34 10.38 11.76
N ILE A 331 2.59 9.74 10.88
CA ILE A 331 2.03 8.40 11.15
C ILE A 331 3.10 7.30 11.01
N ASP A 332 4.11 7.52 10.17
CA ASP A 332 5.12 6.54 9.83
C ASP A 332 6.44 6.72 10.60
N PRO A 333 6.72 5.87 11.61
CA PRO A 333 7.99 5.93 12.35
C PRO A 333 9.22 5.71 11.45
N GLY A 334 9.05 5.05 10.30
CA GLY A 334 10.12 4.85 9.33
C GLY A 334 10.54 6.14 8.62
N VAL A 335 9.57 7.01 8.28
CA VAL A 335 9.84 8.34 7.70
C VAL A 335 10.60 9.20 8.71
N VAL A 336 10.14 9.23 9.97
CA VAL A 336 10.82 9.99 11.04
C VAL A 336 12.28 9.53 11.24
N ARG A 337 12.55 8.23 11.12
CA ARG A 337 13.91 7.69 11.19
C ARG A 337 14.75 8.15 10.00
N ILE A 338 14.19 8.15 8.78
CA ILE A 338 14.89 8.65 7.58
C ILE A 338 15.21 10.14 7.71
N ASP A 339 14.27 10.92 8.25
CA ASP A 339 14.46 12.36 8.45
C ASP A 339 15.65 12.65 9.38
N ARG A 340 15.83 11.83 10.43
CA ARG A 340 16.99 11.91 11.33
C ARG A 340 18.27 11.38 10.68
N ASP A 341 18.23 10.14 10.22
CA ASP A 341 19.45 9.40 9.87
C ASP A 341 20.01 9.82 8.51
N ARG A 342 19.16 10.26 7.58
CA ARG A 342 19.57 10.57 6.19
C ARG A 342 19.34 12.02 5.77
N LEU A 343 18.40 12.72 6.39
CA LEU A 343 18.12 14.13 6.09
C LEU A 343 18.63 15.08 7.18
N GLY A 344 19.32 14.57 8.22
CA GLY A 344 20.02 15.39 9.19
C GLY A 344 19.13 16.14 10.18
N LEU A 345 17.94 15.62 10.52
CA LEU A 345 17.11 16.22 11.58
C LEU A 345 17.84 16.13 12.93
N GLY A 346 18.25 17.29 13.46
CA GLY A 346 18.82 17.41 14.79
C GLY A 346 17.79 17.30 15.93
N PRO A 347 18.23 17.26 17.19
CA PRO A 347 17.35 17.19 18.35
C PRO A 347 16.32 18.34 18.40
N ALA A 348 15.10 18.05 18.86
CA ALA A 348 14.03 19.05 18.97
C ALA A 348 14.44 20.27 19.80
N ALA A 349 15.28 20.09 20.83
CA ALA A 349 15.78 21.17 21.68
C ALA A 349 16.63 22.20 20.90
N THR A 350 17.28 21.78 19.81
CA THR A 350 18.11 22.66 18.98
C THR A 350 17.37 23.16 17.74
N THR A 351 16.48 22.34 17.17
CA THR A 351 15.78 22.66 15.91
C THR A 351 14.44 23.35 16.12
N GLY A 352 13.84 23.25 17.31
CA GLY A 352 12.46 23.66 17.56
C GLY A 352 11.41 22.75 16.92
N ILE A 353 11.82 21.60 16.36
CA ILE A 353 10.95 20.66 15.64
C ILE A 353 10.78 19.40 16.48
N ASP A 354 9.59 19.23 17.08
CA ASP A 354 9.17 18.01 17.79
C ASP A 354 8.34 17.14 16.84
N VAL A 355 8.71 15.85 16.71
CA VAL A 355 8.00 14.91 15.83
C VAL A 355 7.42 13.79 16.66
N ARG A 356 6.09 13.67 16.65
CA ARG A 356 5.36 12.59 17.31
C ARG A 356 4.90 11.57 16.28
N VAL A 357 5.13 10.30 16.59
CA VAL A 357 4.65 9.18 15.78
C VAL A 357 3.20 8.90 16.15
N GLU A 358 2.27 9.38 15.34
CA GLU A 358 0.84 9.36 15.63
C GLU A 358 -0.02 9.67 14.40
N ASP A 359 -1.29 9.29 14.46
CA ASP A 359 -2.30 9.73 13.50
C ASP A 359 -2.55 11.24 13.62
N GLY A 360 -2.54 11.95 12.49
CA GLY A 360 -2.69 13.39 12.43
C GLY A 360 -3.99 13.93 13.03
N ARG A 361 -5.11 13.21 12.84
CA ARG A 361 -6.41 13.60 13.39
C ARG A 361 -6.45 13.43 14.90
N LEU A 362 -5.88 12.34 15.41
CA LEU A 362 -5.76 12.11 16.85
C LEU A 362 -4.80 13.11 17.51
N GLY A 363 -3.77 13.55 16.81
CA GLY A 363 -2.86 14.59 17.26
C GLY A 363 -3.53 15.95 17.38
N LEU A 364 -4.26 16.35 16.35
CA LEU A 364 -5.00 17.60 16.31
C LEU A 364 -5.98 17.74 17.49
N ARG A 365 -6.67 16.65 17.85
CA ARG A 365 -7.60 16.62 18.99
C ARG A 365 -6.94 16.82 20.36
N ARG A 366 -5.64 16.55 20.47
CA ARG A 366 -4.88 16.76 21.72
C ARG A 366 -4.41 18.20 21.91
N LEU A 367 -4.41 19.02 20.86
CA LEU A 367 -4.03 20.42 20.97
C LEU A 367 -5.06 21.18 21.80
N ALA A 368 -4.62 22.13 22.63
CA ALA A 368 -5.53 23.01 23.35
C ALA A 368 -6.23 23.98 22.38
N ALA A 369 -7.40 24.49 22.75
CA ALA A 369 -8.09 25.47 21.92
C ALA A 369 -7.31 26.79 21.89
N GLY A 370 -7.21 27.44 20.72
CA GLY A 370 -6.51 28.71 20.54
C GLY A 370 -5.04 28.69 20.94
N SER A 371 -4.35 27.57 20.70
CA SER A 371 -2.98 27.34 21.17
C SER A 371 -1.91 27.44 20.09
N HIS A 372 -2.31 27.57 18.82
CA HIS A 372 -1.41 27.58 17.67
C HIS A 372 -1.70 28.77 16.76
N ASP A 373 -0.63 29.38 16.26
CA ASP A 373 -0.69 30.42 15.24
C ASP A 373 -0.90 29.81 13.85
N LEU A 374 -0.30 28.63 13.61
CA LEU A 374 -0.28 28.00 12.29
C LEU A 374 -0.59 26.50 12.38
N VAL A 375 -1.49 26.02 11.54
CA VAL A 375 -1.68 24.59 11.27
C VAL A 375 -1.39 24.34 9.79
N VAL A 376 -0.56 23.35 9.50
CA VAL A 376 -0.15 22.97 8.15
C VAL A 376 -0.66 21.57 7.84
N GLY A 377 -1.46 21.43 6.80
CA GLY A 377 -1.90 20.13 6.26
C GLY A 377 -1.02 19.68 5.11
N ASP A 378 -0.19 18.67 5.33
CA ASP A 378 0.70 18.10 4.31
C ASP A 378 0.84 16.58 4.52
N ALA A 379 -0.30 15.91 4.70
CA ALA A 379 -0.39 14.47 4.94
C ALA A 379 -0.92 13.74 3.70
N PHE A 380 -0.16 12.75 3.22
CA PHE A 380 -0.55 11.90 2.11
C PHE A 380 -0.38 10.43 2.49
N GLY A 381 -1.45 9.64 2.36
CA GLY A 381 -1.40 8.18 2.53
C GLY A 381 -0.99 7.43 1.26
N GLY A 382 -0.72 8.17 0.17
CA GLY A 382 -0.47 7.69 -1.18
C GLY A 382 -0.61 8.86 -2.15
N VAL A 383 -1.58 8.78 -3.07
CA VAL A 383 -1.84 9.79 -4.11
C VAL A 383 -2.69 10.99 -3.63
N SER A 384 -3.27 10.94 -2.43
CA SER A 384 -4.13 11.99 -1.87
C SER A 384 -4.10 12.06 -0.34
N ALA A 385 -4.70 13.12 0.20
CA ALA A 385 -4.91 13.28 1.62
C ALA A 385 -5.91 12.24 2.16
N PRO A 386 -5.66 11.60 3.31
CA PRO A 386 -6.60 10.67 3.93
C PRO A 386 -7.98 11.30 4.18
N TRP A 387 -9.05 10.61 3.78
CA TRP A 387 -10.43 11.13 3.84
C TRP A 387 -10.85 11.66 5.22
N HIS A 388 -10.31 11.09 6.30
CA HIS A 388 -10.71 11.47 7.65
C HIS A 388 -10.11 12.81 8.09
N LEU A 389 -9.17 13.38 7.33
CA LEU A 389 -8.58 14.71 7.55
C LEU A 389 -9.30 15.81 6.75
N THR A 390 -10.11 15.44 5.76
CA THR A 390 -10.76 16.35 4.79
C THR A 390 -12.22 16.65 5.18
N THR A 391 -12.66 16.23 6.36
CA THR A 391 -14.07 16.35 6.78
C THR A 391 -14.32 17.63 7.55
N SER A 392 -15.56 18.13 7.51
CA SER A 392 -15.95 19.30 8.31
C SER A 392 -15.67 19.14 9.81
N GLN A 393 -15.72 17.92 10.34
CA GLN A 393 -15.38 17.60 11.72
C GLN A 393 -13.88 17.76 11.99
N ALA A 394 -13.03 17.27 11.09
CA ALA A 394 -11.58 17.48 11.19
C ALA A 394 -11.21 18.96 11.06
N LEU A 395 -11.83 19.69 10.13
CA LEU A 395 -11.59 21.13 9.95
C LEU A 395 -12.08 21.96 11.14
N LYS A 396 -13.13 21.52 11.86
CA LYS A 396 -13.52 22.12 13.14
C LYS A 396 -12.47 21.88 14.22
N ASP A 397 -11.85 20.70 14.26
CA ASP A 397 -10.72 20.43 15.16
C ASP A 397 -9.52 21.34 14.83
N VAL A 398 -9.27 21.66 13.55
CA VAL A 398 -8.27 22.64 13.11
C VAL A 398 -8.63 24.03 13.60
N ARG A 399 -9.86 24.49 13.29
CA ARG A 399 -10.33 25.84 13.68
C ARG A 399 -10.28 26.05 15.18
N ARG A 400 -10.56 25.02 15.97
CA ARG A 400 -10.49 25.03 17.44
C ARG A 400 -9.05 25.22 17.93
N ALA A 401 -8.08 24.54 17.32
CA ALA A 401 -6.68 24.60 17.73
C ALA A 401 -6.04 25.97 17.42
N LEU A 402 -6.45 26.59 16.31
CA LEU A 402 -6.00 27.93 15.89
C LEU A 402 -6.55 29.03 16.80
N ASP A 403 -5.73 30.04 17.07
CA ASP A 403 -6.17 31.25 17.76
C ASP A 403 -7.03 32.18 16.86
N ALA A 404 -7.17 33.45 17.25
CA ALA A 404 -7.98 34.43 16.51
C ALA A 404 -7.30 34.94 15.24
N ASP A 405 -5.97 34.97 15.21
CA ASP A 405 -5.14 35.45 14.11
C ASP A 405 -4.54 34.30 13.29
N GLY A 406 -4.81 33.06 13.72
CA GLY A 406 -4.19 31.86 13.19
C GLY A 406 -4.63 31.49 11.78
N LEU A 407 -3.76 30.71 11.14
CA LEU A 407 -3.83 30.36 9.74
C LEU A 407 -3.82 28.83 9.56
N TYR A 408 -4.72 28.31 8.73
CA TYR A 408 -4.61 26.96 8.19
C TYR A 408 -4.12 27.02 6.75
N VAL A 409 -3.06 26.29 6.44
CA VAL A 409 -2.57 26.14 5.06
C VAL A 409 -2.47 24.66 4.76
N THR A 410 -3.08 24.20 3.66
CA THR A 410 -3.08 22.78 3.28
C THR A 410 -2.69 22.58 1.82
N ASN A 411 -1.92 21.53 1.57
CA ASN A 411 -1.56 21.06 0.24
C ASN A 411 -2.63 20.06 -0.23
N LEU A 412 -3.13 20.23 -1.45
CA LEU A 412 -4.05 19.30 -2.10
C LEU A 412 -3.47 18.87 -3.45
N ILE A 413 -3.76 17.63 -3.83
CA ILE A 413 -3.42 17.08 -5.13
C ILE A 413 -4.69 16.47 -5.71
N ASP A 414 -5.08 16.93 -6.89
CA ASP A 414 -6.21 16.38 -7.64
C ASP A 414 -6.00 16.64 -9.15
N HIS A 415 -6.65 15.83 -9.99
CA HIS A 415 -6.55 15.96 -11.45
C HIS A 415 -7.89 15.99 -12.15
N GLY A 416 -7.83 16.26 -13.46
CA GLY A 416 -8.96 16.31 -14.37
C GLY A 416 -10.08 17.21 -13.86
N ARG A 417 -11.18 16.65 -13.35
CA ARG A 417 -12.35 17.44 -12.91
C ARG A 417 -12.15 18.23 -11.62
N LEU A 418 -11.08 17.96 -10.87
CA LEU A 418 -10.80 18.60 -9.57
C LEU A 418 -11.95 18.43 -8.57
N ALA A 419 -12.66 17.30 -8.63
CA ALA A 419 -13.89 17.10 -7.87
C ALA A 419 -13.62 16.97 -6.36
N PHE A 420 -12.50 16.35 -5.99
CA PHE A 420 -12.07 16.27 -4.61
C PHE A 420 -11.61 17.64 -4.12
N ALA A 421 -10.78 18.35 -4.89
CA ALA A 421 -10.31 19.68 -4.50
C ALA A 421 -11.47 20.69 -4.31
N ARG A 422 -12.48 20.66 -5.19
CA ARG A 422 -13.68 21.49 -5.04
C ARG A 422 -14.48 21.13 -3.79
N ALA A 423 -14.63 19.85 -3.48
CA ALA A 423 -15.32 19.39 -2.26
C ALA A 423 -14.56 19.81 -0.99
N GLU A 424 -13.23 19.75 -1.00
CA GLU A 424 -12.41 20.19 0.13
C GLU A 424 -12.51 21.70 0.35
N VAL A 425 -12.41 22.50 -0.72
CA VAL A 425 -12.61 23.96 -0.64
C VAL A 425 -14.02 24.31 -0.14
N ALA A 426 -15.06 23.60 -0.59
CA ALA A 426 -16.42 23.78 -0.07
C ALA A 426 -16.51 23.49 1.44
N THR A 427 -15.81 22.45 1.90
CA THR A 427 -15.78 22.04 3.31
C THR A 427 -15.03 23.05 4.18
N LEU A 428 -13.92 23.60 3.67
CA LEU A 428 -13.18 24.71 4.29
C LEU A 428 -14.05 25.97 4.38
N ALA A 429 -14.72 26.34 3.29
CA ALA A 429 -15.60 27.52 3.25
C ALA A 429 -16.82 27.39 4.17
N ALA A 430 -17.26 26.15 4.48
CA ALA A 430 -18.30 25.91 5.47
C ALA A 430 -17.82 26.06 6.93
N THR A 431 -16.51 26.07 7.16
CA THR A 431 -15.90 26.09 8.51
C THR A 431 -15.18 27.41 8.81
N PHE A 432 -14.57 28.03 7.81
CA PHE A 432 -13.81 29.26 7.93
C PHE A 432 -14.46 30.40 7.14
N PRO A 433 -14.47 31.63 7.67
CA PRO A 433 -15.06 32.78 6.97
C PRO A 433 -14.23 33.23 5.76
N HIS A 434 -12.91 33.02 5.77
CA HIS A 434 -12.01 33.43 4.70
C HIS A 434 -11.22 32.24 4.19
N VAL A 435 -11.36 31.97 2.88
CA VAL A 435 -10.67 30.89 2.17
C VAL A 435 -10.07 31.43 0.87
N ALA A 436 -8.88 30.95 0.53
CA ALA A 436 -8.22 31.23 -0.74
C ALA A 436 -7.67 29.95 -1.36
N LEU A 437 -7.73 29.86 -2.70
CA LEU A 437 -7.10 28.79 -3.48
C LEU A 437 -5.91 29.35 -4.23
N LEU A 438 -4.77 28.70 -4.13
CA LEU A 438 -3.52 29.04 -4.82
C LEU A 438 -3.13 27.86 -5.72
N GLY A 439 -2.78 28.16 -6.97
CA GLY A 439 -2.36 27.12 -7.90
C GLY A 439 -1.93 27.68 -9.24
N LYS A 440 -1.26 26.85 -10.05
CA LYS A 440 -0.95 27.21 -11.43
C LYS A 440 -2.25 27.27 -12.23
N PRO A 441 -2.54 28.35 -12.99
CA PRO A 441 -3.83 28.51 -13.67
C PRO A 441 -4.29 27.32 -14.53
N ALA A 442 -3.36 26.69 -15.25
CA ALA A 442 -3.63 25.51 -16.06
C ALA A 442 -3.96 24.26 -15.23
N ASP A 443 -3.43 24.15 -14.01
CA ASP A 443 -3.61 22.97 -13.16
C ASP A 443 -4.94 23.08 -12.41
N ILE A 444 -5.27 24.27 -11.90
CA ILE A 444 -6.52 24.54 -11.17
C ILE A 444 -7.69 24.92 -12.08
N GLY A 445 -7.53 24.93 -13.41
CA GLY A 445 -8.63 25.22 -14.33
C GLY A 445 -9.13 26.66 -14.28
N LEU A 446 -8.23 27.61 -13.99
CA LEU A 446 -8.46 29.05 -14.14
C LEU A 446 -7.90 29.60 -15.45
N ASP A 447 -7.21 28.76 -16.24
CA ASP A 447 -6.85 29.08 -17.61
C ASP A 447 -8.09 28.95 -18.52
N PRO A 448 -8.59 30.03 -19.14
CA PRO A 448 -9.77 29.97 -20.00
C PRO A 448 -9.51 29.26 -21.33
N THR A 449 -8.24 28.99 -21.66
CA THR A 449 -7.83 28.41 -22.95
C THR A 449 -7.63 26.90 -22.92
N ALA A 450 -7.61 26.29 -21.72
CA ALA A 450 -7.30 24.88 -21.54
C ALA A 450 -8.17 24.23 -20.46
N SER A 451 -8.36 22.91 -20.57
CA SER A 451 -8.93 22.12 -19.48
C SER A 451 -7.89 21.92 -18.37
N SER A 452 -8.36 21.78 -17.12
CA SER A 452 -7.48 21.54 -15.98
C SER A 452 -6.71 20.23 -16.15
N ILE A 453 -5.38 20.33 -16.04
CA ILE A 453 -4.48 19.17 -16.04
C ILE A 453 -4.49 18.49 -14.67
N GLY A 454 -4.56 19.29 -13.60
CA GLY A 454 -4.36 18.84 -12.23
C GLY A 454 -2.93 18.99 -11.75
N GLY A 455 -2.75 18.90 -10.43
CA GLY A 455 -1.46 19.02 -9.78
C GLY A 455 -1.58 19.46 -8.33
N ASN A 456 -0.49 19.97 -7.78
CA ASN A 456 -0.49 20.58 -6.45
C ASN A 456 -1.26 21.90 -6.47
N MET A 457 -2.06 22.10 -5.45
CA MET A 457 -2.68 23.37 -5.12
C MET A 457 -2.66 23.58 -3.62
N VAL A 458 -2.66 24.84 -3.21
CA VAL A 458 -2.63 25.23 -1.80
C VAL A 458 -3.95 25.89 -1.47
N VAL A 459 -4.60 25.44 -0.40
CA VAL A 459 -5.78 26.11 0.14
C VAL A 459 -5.41 26.74 1.47
N VAL A 460 -5.80 27.99 1.63
CA VAL A 460 -5.57 28.79 2.83
C VAL A 460 -6.92 29.07 3.46
N ALA A 461 -7.03 28.89 4.78
CA ALA A 461 -8.25 29.20 5.52
C ALA A 461 -7.91 29.92 6.84
N SER A 462 -8.68 30.95 7.18
CA SER A 462 -8.43 31.74 8.39
C SER A 462 -9.69 32.45 8.89
N ALA A 463 -9.62 32.96 10.12
CA ALA A 463 -10.67 33.75 10.73
C ALA A 463 -10.64 35.23 10.29
N ARG A 464 -9.49 35.72 9.80
CA ARG A 464 -9.30 37.09 9.34
C ARG A 464 -9.23 37.17 7.81
N PRO A 465 -9.56 38.33 7.20
CA PRO A 465 -9.38 38.52 5.76
C PRO A 465 -7.92 38.32 5.35
N LEU A 466 -7.71 37.65 4.21
CA LEU A 466 -6.40 37.50 3.59
C LEU A 466 -6.15 38.66 2.62
N ASP A 467 -4.96 39.27 2.70
CA ASP A 467 -4.50 40.25 1.71
C ASP A 467 -4.03 39.52 0.44
N ALA A 468 -4.98 39.20 -0.44
CA ALA A 468 -4.70 38.43 -1.65
C ALA A 468 -3.68 39.11 -2.60
N PRO A 469 -3.73 40.45 -2.83
CA PRO A 469 -2.69 41.15 -3.57
C PRO A 469 -1.29 40.98 -2.97
N ALA A 470 -1.13 41.15 -1.66
CA ALA A 470 0.16 41.00 -1.00
C ALA A 470 0.67 39.55 -1.09
N VAL A 471 -0.21 38.55 -0.95
CA VAL A 471 0.15 37.14 -1.14
C VAL A 471 0.57 36.85 -2.58
N GLN A 472 -0.10 37.44 -3.57
CA GLN A 472 0.28 37.30 -4.98
C GLN A 472 1.67 37.92 -5.24
N GLU A 473 1.94 39.11 -4.72
CA GLU A 473 3.25 39.75 -4.83
C GLU A 473 4.35 38.89 -4.20
N ALA A 474 4.10 38.31 -3.01
CA ALA A 474 5.03 37.40 -2.36
C ALA A 474 5.24 36.08 -3.12
N MET A 475 4.24 35.58 -3.86
CA MET A 475 4.40 34.42 -4.76
C MET A 475 5.21 34.77 -6.00
N ASP A 476 4.97 35.94 -6.58
CA ASP A 476 5.70 36.41 -7.77
C ASP A 476 7.18 36.66 -7.42
N ALA A 477 7.46 37.26 -6.27
CA ALA A 477 8.81 37.47 -5.74
C ALA A 477 9.59 36.17 -5.50
N ARG A 478 8.89 35.05 -5.26
CA ARG A 478 9.48 33.71 -5.07
C ARG A 478 9.44 32.83 -6.32
N ASP A 479 9.10 33.41 -7.48
CA ASP A 479 8.99 32.72 -8.77
C ASP A 479 8.17 31.42 -8.65
N VAL A 480 7.00 31.53 -8.02
CA VAL A 480 6.07 30.39 -7.88
C VAL A 480 5.30 30.15 -9.20
N GLY A 481 4.97 31.23 -9.91
CA GLY A 481 4.20 31.18 -11.16
C GLY A 481 2.73 30.76 -10.97
N TRP A 482 2.20 30.96 -9.78
CA TRP A 482 0.83 30.57 -9.39
C TRP A 482 -0.07 31.80 -9.23
N ARG A 483 -1.39 31.57 -9.22
CA ARG A 483 -2.40 32.59 -8.98
C ARG A 483 -3.21 32.28 -7.74
N ILE A 484 -3.65 33.34 -7.05
CA ILE A 484 -4.58 33.27 -5.94
C ILE A 484 -6.01 33.57 -6.40
N ALA A 485 -6.97 32.75 -5.98
CA ALA A 485 -8.40 32.92 -6.20
C ALA A 485 -9.13 33.04 -4.86
N THR A 486 -9.96 34.08 -4.74
CA THR A 486 -10.76 34.40 -3.55
C THR A 486 -12.17 34.87 -3.98
N GLY A 487 -13.06 35.08 -3.01
CA GLY A 487 -14.37 35.71 -3.24
C GLY A 487 -15.22 35.02 -4.31
N ASP A 488 -15.75 35.81 -5.26
CA ASP A 488 -16.63 35.33 -6.32
C ASP A 488 -15.93 34.33 -7.25
N THR A 489 -14.64 34.53 -7.53
CA THR A 489 -13.85 33.60 -8.35
C THR A 489 -13.75 32.24 -7.68
N LEU A 490 -13.48 32.21 -6.37
CA LEU A 490 -13.43 30.96 -5.61
C LEU A 490 -14.81 30.31 -5.49
N THR A 491 -15.87 31.10 -5.32
CA THR A 491 -17.25 30.60 -5.26
C THR A 491 -17.65 29.94 -6.58
N ALA A 492 -17.38 30.60 -7.71
CA ALA A 492 -17.63 30.05 -9.05
C ALA A 492 -16.79 28.78 -9.31
N TRP A 493 -15.53 28.79 -8.85
CA TRP A 493 -14.65 27.62 -8.94
C TRP A 493 -15.13 26.47 -8.05
N THR A 494 -15.66 26.73 -6.87
CA THR A 494 -16.17 25.67 -5.98
C THR A 494 -17.46 25.08 -6.55
N GLY A 495 -18.32 25.92 -7.14
CA GLY A 495 -19.59 25.52 -7.72
C GLY A 495 -20.50 24.85 -6.68
N ASN A 496 -21.19 23.78 -7.10
CA ASN A 496 -22.12 23.02 -6.25
C ASN A 496 -21.45 21.82 -5.56
N ALA A 497 -20.14 21.89 -5.31
CA ALA A 497 -19.41 20.82 -4.65
C ALA A 497 -19.98 20.55 -3.24
N ARG A 498 -20.07 19.27 -2.87
CA ARG A 498 -20.63 18.85 -1.59
C ARG A 498 -19.59 18.97 -0.48
N VAL A 499 -20.04 19.42 0.68
CA VAL A 499 -19.25 19.39 1.91
C VAL A 499 -19.01 17.95 2.33
N LEU A 500 -17.75 17.64 2.67
CA LEU A 500 -17.31 16.36 3.16
C LEU A 500 -17.57 16.25 4.67
N THR A 501 -18.12 15.12 5.09
CA THR A 501 -18.42 14.84 6.50
C THR A 501 -17.88 13.48 6.88
N ASP A 502 -17.72 13.20 8.18
CA ASP A 502 -17.30 11.87 8.63
C ASP A 502 -18.19 10.73 8.11
N ASP A 503 -19.49 10.98 7.93
CA ASP A 503 -20.44 10.00 7.39
C ASP A 503 -20.43 9.93 5.85
N HIS A 504 -19.88 10.94 5.18
CA HIS A 504 -19.85 11.03 3.73
C HIS A 504 -18.64 11.83 3.22
N ALA A 505 -17.53 11.13 3.05
CA ALA A 505 -16.30 11.65 2.46
C ALA A 505 -15.75 10.67 1.41
N PRO A 506 -16.39 10.56 0.23
CA PRO A 506 -16.00 9.62 -0.82
C PRO A 506 -14.75 10.12 -1.59
N VAL A 507 -13.65 10.38 -0.87
CA VAL A 507 -12.43 10.97 -1.44
C VAL A 507 -11.91 10.12 -2.58
N ASP A 508 -11.83 8.79 -2.41
CA ASP A 508 -11.34 7.88 -3.45
C ASP A 508 -12.18 7.92 -4.74
N GLN A 509 -13.49 8.19 -4.65
CA GLN A 509 -14.37 8.29 -5.82
C GLN A 509 -14.34 9.68 -6.47
N LEU A 510 -13.98 10.71 -5.71
CA LEU A 510 -13.86 12.08 -6.19
C LEU A 510 -12.48 12.35 -6.80
N LEU A 511 -11.46 11.65 -6.32
CA LEU A 511 -10.07 11.82 -6.72
C LEU A 511 -9.83 11.30 -8.14
N GLN A 512 -9.08 12.06 -8.92
CA GLN A 512 -8.41 11.54 -10.11
C GLN A 512 -6.90 11.55 -9.85
N PRO A 513 -6.29 10.40 -9.54
CA PRO A 513 -4.91 10.35 -9.07
C PRO A 513 -3.88 10.65 -10.18
N HIS A 514 -4.29 10.54 -11.44
CA HIS A 514 -3.42 10.74 -12.60
C HIS A 514 -4.10 11.65 -13.64
N PRO A 515 -3.32 12.40 -14.43
CA PRO A 515 -3.84 13.15 -15.56
C PRO A 515 -4.55 12.20 -16.53
N VAL A 516 -5.77 12.53 -16.94
CA VAL A 516 -6.45 11.80 -18.00
C VAL A 516 -5.68 12.08 -19.30
N PRO A 517 -5.26 11.06 -20.08
CA PRO A 517 -4.67 11.29 -21.39
C PRO A 517 -5.65 12.11 -22.23
N ALA A 518 -5.17 13.20 -22.83
CA ALA A 518 -6.01 14.00 -23.73
C ALA A 518 -6.66 13.06 -24.75
N ALA A 519 -7.99 13.06 -24.81
CA ALA A 519 -8.71 12.37 -25.87
C ALA A 519 -8.19 12.95 -27.20
N ARG A 520 -7.57 12.10 -28.01
CA ARG A 520 -7.13 12.48 -29.36
C ARG A 520 -8.32 12.72 -30.26
#